data_AF-U9TWT4-F1
#
_entry.id   AF-U9TWT4-F1
#
_cell.length_a   1.000
_cell.length_b   1.000
_cell.length_c   1.000
_cell.angle_alpha   90.00
_cell.angle_beta   90.00
_cell.angle_gamma   90.00
#
_symmetry.space_group_name_H-M   'P 1'
#
loop_
_entity.id
_entity.type
_entity.pdbx_description
1 polymer ?
#
loop_
_entity_poly.entity_id
_entity_poly.type
_entity_poly.pdbx_seq_one_letter_code
_entity_poly.pdbx_strand_id
1 'polypeptide(L)' 'NIKDAILSNVKDASRALDYSGVCGPRFGCDLTIYNINNPAAAFDTTYCNKMSYERSIRDTREAFSIEDYEVFQIIRK' A
#
# COMPACT_ATOMS: atom_id res chain seq x y z
N ASN A 1 -5.08 -17.51 7.59
CA ASN A 1 -3.66 -17.44 7.96
C ASN A 1 -3.32 -16.00 8.36
N ILE A 2 -3.73 -15.55 9.56
CA ILE A 2 -3.53 -14.17 10.08
C ILE A 2 -2.80 -14.19 11.44
N LYS A 3 -2.57 -15.38 12.01
CA LYS A 3 -2.02 -15.51 13.37
C LYS A 3 -0.62 -14.89 13.51
N ASP A 4 0.14 -14.87 12.42
CA ASP A 4 1.48 -14.28 12.36
C ASP A 4 1.51 -12.89 11.68
N ALA A 5 0.34 -12.31 11.40
CA ALA A 5 0.24 -11.01 10.76
C ALA A 5 0.63 -9.90 11.75
N ILE A 6 1.39 -8.93 11.25
CA ILE A 6 1.67 -7.69 11.97
C ILE A 6 0.43 -6.80 11.90
N LEU A 7 -0.19 -6.54 13.05
CA LEU A 7 -1.24 -5.51 13.16
C LEU A 7 -0.60 -4.13 13.27
N SER A 8 -1.09 -3.18 12.47
CA SER A 8 -0.71 -1.79 12.51
C SER A 8 -1.94 -0.92 12.36
N ASN A 9 -2.30 -0.15 13.40
CA ASN A 9 -3.48 0.71 13.30
C ASN A 9 -3.20 1.93 12.42
N VAL A 10 -4.28 2.47 11.86
CA VAL A 10 -4.28 3.74 11.16
C VAL A 10 -4.18 4.87 12.18
N LYS A 11 -3.22 5.77 11.98
CA LYS A 11 -3.07 7.02 12.76
C LYS A 11 -3.92 8.15 12.20
N ASP A 12 -3.98 8.24 10.88
CA ASP A 12 -4.74 9.26 10.16
C ASP A 12 -5.60 8.61 9.08
N ALA A 13 -6.89 8.44 9.39
CA ALA A 13 -7.86 7.82 8.51
C ALA A 13 -8.11 8.62 7.23
N SER A 14 -7.89 9.94 7.24
CA SER A 14 -8.10 10.78 6.06
C SER A 14 -7.07 10.54 4.95
N ARG A 15 -5.94 9.92 5.31
CA ARG A 15 -4.82 9.62 4.41
C ARG A 15 -4.49 8.14 4.33
N ALA A 16 -5.30 7.27 4.91
CA ALA A 16 -4.95 5.85 5.08
C ALA A 16 -5.11 5.02 3.81
N LEU A 17 -5.95 5.46 2.87
CA LEU A 17 -6.32 4.76 1.65
C LEU A 17 -6.47 5.78 0.52
N ASP A 18 -6.03 5.41 -0.68
CA ASP A 18 -6.22 6.18 -1.92
C ASP A 18 -6.79 5.23 -2.99
N TYR A 19 -7.96 5.59 -3.51
CA TYR A 19 -8.73 4.82 -4.48
C TYR A 19 -8.71 5.45 -5.88
N SER A 20 -7.76 6.35 -6.15
CA SER A 20 -7.68 7.03 -7.43
C SER A 20 -7.33 6.06 -8.57
N GLY A 21 -7.89 6.28 -9.75
CA GLY A 21 -7.64 5.46 -10.94
C GLY A 21 -6.29 5.68 -11.61
N VAL A 22 -5.41 6.50 -11.02
CA VAL A 22 -4.08 6.84 -11.56
C VAL A 22 -2.94 6.08 -10.87
N CYS A 23 -3.28 5.24 -9.90
CA CYS A 23 -2.33 4.43 -9.14
C CYS A 23 -2.87 3.02 -8.90
N GLY A 24 -1.98 2.13 -8.47
CA GLY A 24 -2.39 0.85 -7.91
C GLY A 24 -2.98 1.02 -6.51
N PRO A 25 -3.22 -0.09 -5.79
CA PRO A 25 -3.64 -0.02 -4.39
C PRO A 25 -2.65 0.79 -3.56
N ARG A 26 -3.17 1.75 -2.80
CA ARG A 26 -2.38 2.59 -1.91
C ARG A 26 -2.92 2.54 -0.49
N PHE A 27 -2.03 2.19 0.44
CA PHE A 27 -2.26 2.37 1.87
C PHE A 27 -1.67 3.71 2.29
N GLY A 28 -2.35 4.78 1.90
CA GLY A 28 -1.87 6.14 2.09
C GLY A 28 -0.57 6.39 1.34
N CYS A 29 0.42 6.97 2.02
CA CYS A 29 1.78 7.07 1.48
C CYS A 29 2.68 5.93 1.97
N ASP A 30 2.14 4.94 2.71
CA ASP A 30 2.93 3.89 3.34
C ASP A 30 3.17 2.71 2.39
N LEU A 31 2.25 2.46 1.45
CA LEU A 31 2.46 1.67 0.23
C LEU A 31 2.08 2.53 -0.98
N THR A 32 3.03 2.74 -1.88
CA THR A 32 2.81 3.46 -3.13
C THR A 32 3.10 2.55 -4.31
N ILE A 33 2.11 2.34 -5.18
CA ILE A 33 2.21 1.59 -6.44
C ILE A 33 1.69 2.50 -7.56
N TYR A 34 2.49 2.80 -8.58
CA TYR A 34 2.10 3.67 -9.69
C TYR A 34 3.06 3.55 -10.88
N ASN A 35 2.75 4.27 -11.95
CA ASN A 35 3.68 4.54 -13.04
C ASN A 35 3.93 6.06 -13.11
N ILE A 36 5.19 6.49 -13.13
CA ILE A 36 5.55 7.92 -13.17
C ILE A 36 5.21 8.54 -14.54
N ASN A 37 5.37 7.77 -15.61
CA ASN A 37 5.37 8.27 -16.98
C ASN A 37 4.01 8.15 -17.65
N ASN A 38 3.22 7.13 -17.31
CA ASN A 38 1.92 6.89 -17.90
C ASN A 38 0.97 6.17 -16.91
N PRO A 39 -0.01 6.87 -16.32
CA PRO A 39 -1.00 6.26 -15.41
C PRO A 39 -1.86 5.17 -16.05
N ALA A 40 -1.96 5.12 -17.39
CA ALA A 40 -2.68 4.08 -18.12
C ALA A 40 -1.82 2.86 -18.49
N ALA A 41 -0.51 2.90 -18.22
CA ALA A 41 0.40 1.77 -18.41
C ALA A 41 0.46 0.91 -17.13
N ALA A 42 1.12 -0.25 -17.26
CA ALA A 42 1.43 -1.09 -16.11
C ALA A 42 2.27 -0.31 -15.08
N PHE A 43 2.00 -0.56 -13.79
CA PHE A 43 2.76 0.05 -12.71
C PHE A 43 4.19 -0.49 -12.70
N ASP A 44 5.17 0.42 -12.65
CA ASP A 44 6.60 0.09 -12.67
C ASP A 44 7.34 0.56 -11.41
N THR A 45 6.67 1.33 -10.57
CA THR A 45 7.26 1.94 -9.38
C THR A 45 6.48 1.50 -8.15
N THR A 46 7.17 0.82 -7.24
CA THR A 46 6.63 0.50 -5.91
C THR A 46 7.65 0.79 -4.82
N TYR A 47 7.21 1.42 -3.74
CA TYR A 47 8.01 1.61 -2.53
C TYR A 47 7.12 1.75 -1.29
N CYS A 48 7.75 1.61 -0.11
CA CYS A 48 7.08 1.79 1.17
C CYS A 48 7.62 3.02 1.92
N ASN A 49 6.74 3.66 2.69
CA ASN A 49 7.11 4.68 3.67
C ASN A 49 6.36 4.41 4.99
N LYS A 50 6.55 5.28 5.99
CA LYS A 50 5.81 5.21 7.26
C LYS A 50 5.23 6.59 7.59
N MET A 51 3.95 6.79 7.33
CA MET A 51 3.26 8.07 7.52
C MET A 51 1.93 7.90 8.26
N SER A 52 1.03 7.09 7.69
CA SER A 52 -0.36 6.99 8.12
C SER A 52 -0.64 5.79 9.03
N TYR A 53 0.32 4.87 9.19
CA TYR A 53 0.19 3.67 10.01
C TYR A 53 1.19 3.65 11.19
N GLU A 54 0.87 2.88 12.23
CA GLU A 54 1.73 2.72 13.42
C GLU A 54 3.08 2.09 13.12
N ARG A 55 3.10 1.10 12.21
CA ARG A 55 4.26 0.32 11.82
C ARG A 55 4.49 0.47 10.31
N SER A 56 5.76 0.38 9.91
CA SER A 56 6.11 0.36 8.49
C SER A 56 5.63 -0.95 7.85
N ILE A 57 5.23 -0.89 6.59
CA ILE A 57 4.86 -2.08 5.81
C ILE A 57 6.11 -2.93 5.49
N ARG A 58 7.25 -2.26 5.26
CA ARG A 58 8.58 -2.87 5.12
C ARG A 58 9.60 -2.10 5.97
N ASP A 59 10.67 -2.77 6.37
CA ASP A 59 11.74 -2.16 7.16
C ASP A 59 12.64 -1.22 6.32
N THR A 60 12.57 -1.33 4.99
CA THR A 60 13.30 -0.50 4.03
C THR A 60 12.37 0.42 3.26
N ARG A 61 12.90 1.56 2.81
CA ARG A 61 12.25 2.51 1.89
C ARG A 61 12.68 2.31 0.43
N GLU A 62 13.54 1.32 0.17
CA GLU A 62 13.97 1.01 -1.19
C GLU A 62 12.80 0.59 -2.06
N ALA A 63 12.88 0.96 -3.34
CA ALA A 63 11.91 0.53 -4.33
C ALA A 63 12.04 -0.97 -4.61
N PHE A 64 10.95 -1.60 -4.98
CA PHE A 64 10.90 -3.02 -5.31
C PHE A 64 9.90 -3.29 -6.43
N SER A 65 10.03 -4.43 -7.10
CA SER A 65 9.04 -4.90 -8.06
C SER A 65 7.96 -5.74 -7.36
N ILE A 66 6.73 -5.64 -7.87
CA ILE A 66 5.62 -6.54 -7.54
C ILE A 66 5.23 -7.22 -8.84
N GLU A 67 5.21 -8.55 -8.84
CA GLU A 67 4.69 -9.33 -9.96
C GLU A 67 3.15 -9.40 -9.88
N ASP A 68 2.64 -9.84 -8.72
CA ASP A 68 1.21 -9.94 -8.42
C ASP A 68 0.90 -9.44 -7.00
N TYR A 69 -0.34 -8.99 -6.79
CA TYR A 69 -0.86 -8.65 -5.47
C TYR A 69 -2.31 -9.10 -5.32
N GLU A 70 -2.70 -9.44 -4.09
CA GLU A 70 -4.07 -9.80 -3.73
C GLU A 70 -4.59 -8.85 -2.65
N VAL A 71 -5.84 -8.40 -2.78
CA VAL A 71 -6.50 -7.52 -1.80
C VAL A 71 -7.70 -8.25 -1.21
N PHE A 72 -7.73 -8.36 0.13
CA PHE A 72 -8.79 -9.04 0.86
C PHE A 72 -9.56 -8.06 1.75
N GLN A 73 -10.88 -8.05 1.64
CA GLN A 73 -11.75 -7.33 2.57
C GLN A 73 -12.26 -8.28 3.66
N ILE A 74 -11.96 -7.98 4.93
CA ILE A 74 -12.48 -8.74 6.07
C ILE A 74 -13.83 -8.15 6.47
N ILE A 75 -14.89 -8.94 6.37
CA ILE A 75 -16.26 -8.55 6.76
C ILE A 75 -16.56 -9.18 8.13
N ARG A 76 -16.98 -8.36 9.10
CA ARG A 76 -17.52 -8.87 10.37
C ARG A 76 -18.94 -9.37 10.14
N LYS A 77 -19.27 -10.54 10.70
CA LYS A 77 -20.64 -11.06 10.73
C LYS A 77 -21.51 -10.28 11.69
#